data_AF-A0A150P3E4-F1
#
_entry.id   AF-A0A150P3E4-F1
#
_cell.length_a   1.000
_cell.length_b   1.000
_cell.length_c   1.000
_cell.angle_alpha   90.00
_cell.angle_beta   90.00
_cell.angle_gamma   90.00
#
_symmetry.space_group_name_H-M   'P 1'
#
loop_
_entity.id
_entity.type
_entity.pdbx_description
1 polymer ?
#
loop_
_entity_poly.entity_id
_entity_poly.type
_entity_poly.pdbx_seq_one_letter_code
_entity_poly.pdbx_strand_id
1 'polypeptide(L)'
;MPSGRELSDEERIFSGLGFGLGAIGDVWRGVAAAGALPPTTIRIAGKIADVDDVLVKGFQVRRLRAYKTLRGAVTEQPLYPFEKTAAKFLSRDGRTLLGVGDDGVRATLWPKLARDARTKPRAPDFITVSAQNKLILSEVKGGVNIDGKEVIEQLSSGMEGVRQNGLVGDVEEVQLLMERGGKFGGTQFIAQDGYLFDTQKGKRATLKGFNMPIKVIRL
;
A
#
# COMPACT_ATOMS: atom_id res chain seq x y z
N MET A 1 14.08 -40.88 0.06
CA MET A 1 13.22 -39.67 0.02
C MET A 1 14.14 -38.49 -0.18
N PRO A 2 14.06 -37.71 -1.27
CA PRO A 2 15.00 -36.61 -1.45
C PRO A 2 14.71 -35.55 -0.39
N SER A 3 15.75 -35.24 0.38
CA SER A 3 15.81 -34.22 1.42
C SER A 3 15.28 -32.88 0.94
N GLY A 4 14.13 -32.46 1.46
CA GLY A 4 13.60 -31.12 1.25
C GLY A 4 14.58 -30.10 1.80
N ARG A 5 15.28 -29.39 0.90
CA ARG A 5 15.93 -28.13 1.28
C ARG A 5 14.82 -27.19 1.76
N GLU A 6 14.98 -26.64 2.96
CA GLU A 6 14.17 -25.49 3.34
C GLU A 6 14.41 -24.38 2.33
N LEU A 7 13.34 -23.96 1.67
CA LEU A 7 13.34 -22.78 0.82
C LEU A 7 13.78 -21.58 1.66
N SER A 8 14.67 -20.75 1.12
CA SER A 8 14.99 -19.46 1.75
C SER A 8 13.71 -18.62 1.86
N ASP A 9 13.68 -17.63 2.76
CA ASP A 9 12.51 -16.75 2.91
C ASP A 9 12.13 -16.08 1.59
N GLU A 10 13.11 -15.86 0.72
CA GLU A 10 12.96 -15.32 -0.63
C GLU A 10 12.29 -16.34 -1.57
N GLU A 11 12.75 -17.58 -1.59
CA GLU A 11 12.13 -18.66 -2.38
C GLU A 11 10.71 -18.99 -1.89
N ARG A 12 10.42 -18.81 -0.59
CA ARG A 12 9.07 -18.89 -0.02
C ARG A 12 8.18 -17.75 -0.51
N ILE A 13 8.69 -16.51 -0.56
CA ILE A 13 7.95 -15.35 -1.07
C ILE A 13 7.63 -15.51 -2.57
N PHE A 14 8.58 -15.99 -3.37
CA PHE A 14 8.41 -16.07 -4.83
C PHE A 14 7.70 -17.34 -5.33
N SER A 15 7.80 -18.48 -4.63
CA SER A 15 6.95 -19.64 -4.89
C SER A 15 5.46 -19.34 -4.63
N GLY A 16 5.17 -18.44 -3.67
CA GLY A 16 3.82 -17.91 -3.44
C GLY A 16 3.33 -16.92 -4.50
N LEU A 17 4.22 -16.40 -5.35
CA LEU A 17 3.92 -15.47 -6.45
C LEU A 17 3.80 -16.16 -7.83
N GLY A 18 3.83 -17.50 -7.87
CA GLY A 18 3.67 -18.28 -9.11
C GLY A 18 4.89 -18.31 -10.03
N PHE A 19 6.06 -17.84 -9.57
CA PHE A 19 7.31 -17.96 -10.31
C PHE A 19 7.96 -19.32 -10.02
N GLY A 20 8.06 -20.17 -11.04
CA GLY A 20 8.77 -21.44 -10.94
C GLY A 20 10.25 -21.23 -10.59
N LEU A 21 10.81 -22.12 -9.76
CA LEU A 21 12.19 -22.09 -9.24
C LEU A 21 13.27 -21.82 -10.30
N GLY A 22 13.03 -22.16 -11.58
CA GLY A 22 13.94 -21.89 -12.70
C GLY A 22 13.98 -20.44 -13.18
N ALA A 23 12.90 -19.65 -13.04
CA ALA A 23 12.84 -18.26 -13.49
C ALA A 23 13.56 -17.29 -12.52
N ILE A 24 13.81 -17.73 -11.28
CA ILE A 24 14.51 -16.96 -10.25
C ILE A 24 15.99 -16.78 -10.65
N GLY A 25 16.62 -17.80 -11.23
CA GLY A 25 18.04 -17.77 -11.61
C GLY A 25 18.38 -16.79 -12.73
N ASP A 26 17.47 -16.58 -13.70
CA ASP A 26 17.75 -15.73 -14.85
C ASP A 26 17.48 -14.24 -14.59
N VAL A 27 16.47 -13.94 -13.76
CA VAL A 27 16.26 -12.57 -13.24
C VAL A 27 17.49 -12.13 -12.44
N TRP A 28 18.06 -13.02 -11.63
CA TRP A 28 19.24 -12.72 -10.81
C TRP A 28 20.57 -12.72 -11.59
N ARG A 29 20.75 -13.58 -12.60
CA ARG A 29 21.94 -13.48 -13.49
C ARG A 29 21.97 -12.15 -14.24
N GLY A 30 20.81 -11.61 -14.62
CA GLY A 30 20.71 -10.27 -15.19
C GLY A 30 21.04 -9.15 -14.19
N VAL A 31 20.67 -9.31 -12.92
CA VAL A 31 20.93 -8.31 -11.84
C VAL A 31 22.40 -8.31 -11.41
N ALA A 32 23.04 -9.48 -11.29
CA ALA A 32 24.47 -9.59 -10.96
C ALA A 32 25.38 -9.08 -12.10
N ALA A 33 24.93 -9.20 -13.36
CA ALA A 33 25.64 -8.65 -14.51
C ALA A 33 25.40 -7.14 -14.73
N ALA A 34 24.36 -6.55 -14.12
CA ALA A 34 23.95 -5.16 -14.33
C ALA A 34 24.71 -4.12 -13.47
N GLY A 35 25.97 -4.39 -13.14
CA GLY A 35 26.91 -3.39 -12.60
C GLY A 35 27.26 -2.25 -13.58
N ALA A 36 26.47 -2.05 -14.64
CA ALA A 36 26.76 -1.13 -15.74
C ALA A 36 25.49 -0.48 -16.34
N LEU A 37 24.56 0.03 -15.52
CA LEU A 37 23.42 0.82 -16.02
C LEU A 37 23.64 2.33 -15.77
N PRO A 38 23.45 3.19 -16.77
CA PRO A 38 23.83 4.60 -16.71
C PRO A 38 22.95 5.40 -15.72
N PRO A 39 23.53 6.40 -15.03
CA PRO A 39 22.86 7.18 -14.00
C PRO A 39 21.90 8.17 -14.64
N THR A 40 20.62 7.80 -14.73
CA THR A 40 19.54 8.77 -15.00
C THR A 40 18.52 8.74 -13.87
N THR A 41 18.80 9.60 -12.89
CA THR A 41 17.84 10.33 -12.04
C THR A 41 16.67 9.53 -11.47
N ILE A 42 16.98 8.55 -10.63
CA ILE A 42 16.15 8.31 -9.45
C ILE A 42 16.77 9.14 -8.33
N ARG A 43 16.04 10.12 -7.78
CA ARG A 43 16.36 10.65 -6.45
C ARG A 43 16.06 9.52 -5.45
N ILE A 44 17.01 8.59 -5.32
CA ILE A 44 17.13 7.71 -4.15
C ILE A 44 18.04 8.49 -3.21
N ALA A 45 17.49 9.52 -2.56
CA ALA A 45 18.24 10.38 -1.67
C ALA A 45 17.79 10.10 -0.23
N GLY A 46 18.24 8.98 0.32
CA GLY A 46 18.00 8.67 1.73
C GLY A 46 18.21 7.19 2.00
N LYS A 47 19.07 6.88 2.97
CA LYS A 47 19.38 5.52 3.42
C LYS A 47 18.10 4.73 3.67
N ILE A 48 17.93 3.66 2.90
CA ILE A 48 17.02 2.54 3.14
C ILE A 48 17.54 1.81 4.39
N ALA A 49 17.41 2.40 5.57
CA ALA A 49 17.85 1.75 6.81
C ALA A 49 16.75 0.86 7.39
N ASP A 50 15.48 1.10 7.05
CA ASP A 50 14.36 0.43 7.73
C ASP A 50 13.18 0.03 6.83
N VAL A 51 13.21 0.28 5.53
CA VAL A 51 12.26 -0.33 4.59
C VAL A 51 12.87 -1.66 4.19
N ASP A 52 12.25 -2.76 4.61
CA ASP A 52 12.71 -4.13 4.38
C ASP A 52 13.23 -4.27 2.93
N ASP A 53 14.47 -4.75 2.76
CA ASP A 53 15.21 -4.76 1.50
C ASP A 53 14.40 -5.42 0.35
N VAL A 54 13.51 -6.33 0.74
CA VAL A 54 12.52 -7.03 -0.10
C VAL A 54 11.47 -6.09 -0.71
N LEU A 55 10.93 -5.13 0.06
CA LEU A 55 9.92 -4.17 -0.42
C LEU A 55 10.55 -3.20 -1.43
N VAL A 56 11.79 -2.76 -1.17
CA VAL A 56 12.52 -1.88 -2.08
C VAL A 56 12.92 -2.62 -3.36
N LYS A 57 13.46 -3.85 -3.26
CA LYS A 57 13.79 -4.67 -4.43
C LYS A 57 12.55 -5.03 -5.25
N GLY A 58 11.41 -5.31 -4.60
CA GLY A 58 10.12 -5.50 -5.26
C GLY A 58 9.68 -4.27 -6.06
N PHE A 59 9.85 -3.07 -5.50
CA PHE A 59 9.52 -1.81 -6.17
C PHE A 59 10.50 -1.44 -7.31
N GLN A 60 11.75 -1.90 -7.25
CA GLN A 60 12.78 -1.60 -8.26
C GLN A 60 12.53 -2.30 -9.61
N VAL A 61 11.73 -3.38 -9.64
CA VAL A 61 11.35 -4.08 -10.88
C VAL A 61 10.52 -3.13 -11.77
N ARG A 62 11.04 -2.79 -12.95
CA ARG A 62 10.53 -1.76 -13.89
C ARG A 62 9.03 -1.84 -14.23
N ARG A 63 8.34 -2.97 -14.00
CA ARG A 63 6.92 -3.19 -14.34
C ARG A 63 5.91 -2.56 -13.37
N LEU A 64 6.31 -2.11 -12.18
CA LEU A 64 5.39 -1.68 -11.11
C LEU A 64 5.38 -0.16 -10.86
N ARG A 65 5.96 0.63 -11.78
CA ARG A 65 6.26 2.05 -11.53
C ARG A 65 5.15 3.04 -11.87
N ALA A 66 4.05 2.58 -12.47
CA ALA A 66 2.98 3.46 -12.91
C ALA A 66 1.65 2.73 -13.07
N TYR A 67 0.55 3.46 -12.87
CA TYR A 67 -0.80 3.06 -13.21
C TYR A 67 -1.45 4.17 -14.01
N LYS A 68 -1.62 3.97 -15.32
CA LYS A 68 -2.12 5.01 -16.24
C LYS A 68 -1.34 6.33 -16.07
N THR A 69 -1.99 7.37 -15.56
CA THR A 69 -1.40 8.69 -15.32
C THR A 69 -0.62 8.80 -14.01
N LEU A 70 -0.81 7.85 -13.08
CA LEU A 70 -0.14 7.83 -11.79
C LEU A 70 1.26 7.25 -11.90
N ARG A 71 2.22 7.88 -11.23
CA ARG A 71 3.57 7.37 -11.05
C ARG A 71 3.72 6.90 -9.62
N GLY A 72 4.17 5.66 -9.44
CA GLY A 72 4.33 5.09 -8.11
C GLY A 72 5.45 5.78 -7.34
N ALA A 73 5.26 5.86 -6.02
CA ALA A 73 6.22 6.44 -5.09
C ALA A 73 6.16 5.77 -3.71
N VAL A 74 7.31 5.78 -3.04
CA VAL A 74 7.49 5.27 -1.67
C VAL A 74 7.95 6.42 -0.81
N THR A 75 7.43 6.50 0.42
CA THR A 75 7.88 7.47 1.42
C THR A 75 9.37 7.31 1.70
N GLU A 76 10.05 8.44 1.96
CA GLU A 76 11.43 8.44 2.45
C GLU A 76 11.50 8.23 3.97
N GLN A 77 10.36 8.32 4.67
CA GLN A 77 10.28 8.09 6.10
C GLN A 77 10.24 6.59 6.44
N PRO A 78 10.77 6.17 7.59
CA PRO A 78 10.59 4.80 8.07
C PRO A 78 9.10 4.48 8.27
N LEU A 79 8.65 3.36 7.69
CA LEU A 79 7.31 2.83 7.98
C LEU A 79 7.24 2.31 9.43
N TYR A 80 6.11 2.53 10.08
CA TYR A 80 5.84 1.94 11.39
C TYR A 80 5.75 0.40 11.29
N PRO A 81 6.02 -0.36 12.37
CA PRO A 81 6.04 -1.84 12.31
C PRO A 81 4.76 -2.47 11.74
N PHE A 82 3.60 -1.92 12.07
CA PHE A 82 2.33 -2.44 11.57
C PHE A 82 2.08 -2.10 10.09
N GLU A 83 2.54 -0.94 9.61
CA GLU A 83 2.53 -0.60 8.18
C GLU A 83 3.43 -1.52 7.36
N LYS A 84 4.59 -1.93 7.90
CA LYS A 84 5.44 -2.95 7.25
C LYS A 84 4.69 -4.29 7.12
N THR A 85 3.94 -4.67 8.15
CA THR A 85 3.10 -5.88 8.15
C THR A 85 1.99 -5.77 7.09
N ALA A 86 1.32 -4.63 7.02
CA ALA A 86 0.31 -4.34 6.00
C ALA A 86 0.91 -4.38 4.58
N ALA A 87 2.06 -3.77 4.33
CA ALA A 87 2.74 -3.80 3.03
C ALA A 87 3.08 -5.24 2.60
N LYS A 88 3.55 -6.09 3.53
CA LYS A 88 3.80 -7.51 3.29
C LYS A 88 2.51 -8.27 2.98
N PHE A 89 1.44 -8.03 3.72
CA PHE A 89 0.13 -8.62 3.47
C PHE A 89 -0.39 -8.27 2.07
N LEU A 90 -0.40 -6.98 1.72
CA LEU A 90 -0.86 -6.49 0.42
C LEU A 90 -0.09 -7.12 -0.74
N SER A 91 1.23 -7.27 -0.59
CA SER A 91 2.08 -7.91 -1.60
C SER A 91 1.79 -9.40 -1.72
N ARG A 92 1.58 -10.11 -0.60
CA ARG A 92 1.21 -11.54 -0.58
C ARG A 92 -0.19 -11.80 -1.13
N ASP A 93 -1.10 -10.84 -1.01
CA ASP A 93 -2.44 -10.85 -1.61
C ASP A 93 -2.41 -10.65 -3.14
N GLY A 94 -1.22 -10.67 -3.76
CA GLY A 94 -1.03 -10.54 -5.20
C GLY A 94 -1.19 -9.12 -5.72
N ARG A 95 -1.18 -8.11 -4.84
CA ARG A 95 -1.32 -6.71 -5.23
C ARG A 95 0.02 -6.07 -5.52
N THR A 96 0.02 -5.17 -6.49
CA THR A 96 1.16 -4.31 -6.78
C THR A 96 1.08 -3.05 -5.93
N LEU A 97 2.15 -2.72 -5.19
CA LEU A 97 2.25 -1.46 -4.47
C LEU A 97 2.50 -0.32 -5.46
N LEU A 98 1.69 0.75 -5.38
CA LEU A 98 1.82 1.96 -6.21
C LEU A 98 2.23 3.17 -5.37
N GLY A 99 1.49 3.47 -4.31
CA GLY A 99 1.84 4.47 -3.30
C GLY A 99 2.09 3.78 -1.96
N VAL A 100 3.21 4.07 -1.30
CA VAL A 100 3.60 3.44 -0.03
C VAL A 100 3.98 4.49 1.01
N GLY A 101 3.32 4.46 2.16
CA GLY A 101 3.34 5.52 3.15
C GLY A 101 2.59 6.77 2.67
N ASP A 102 2.10 7.56 3.62
CA ASP A 102 1.33 8.76 3.34
C ASP A 102 2.04 9.75 2.38
N ASP A 103 3.35 9.99 2.55
CA ASP A 103 4.16 10.82 1.67
C ASP A 103 4.34 10.18 0.27
N GLY A 104 4.44 8.85 0.17
CA GLY A 104 4.48 8.14 -1.11
C GLY A 104 3.16 8.23 -1.86
N VAL A 105 2.04 8.12 -1.14
CA VAL A 105 0.70 8.35 -1.70
C VAL A 105 0.52 9.80 -2.13
N ARG A 106 0.99 10.79 -1.34
CA ARG A 106 0.97 12.21 -1.74
C ARG A 106 1.77 12.44 -3.01
N ALA A 107 2.95 11.87 -3.13
CA ALA A 107 3.78 11.98 -4.33
C ALA A 107 3.12 11.32 -5.55
N THR A 108 2.32 10.28 -5.34
CA THR A 108 1.57 9.58 -6.39
C THR A 108 0.35 10.39 -6.87
N LEU A 109 -0.49 10.89 -5.96
CA LEU A 109 -1.76 11.55 -6.29
C LEU A 109 -1.63 13.06 -6.53
N TRP A 110 -0.76 13.73 -5.77
CA TRP A 110 -0.60 15.18 -5.78
C TRP A 110 0.88 15.58 -5.85
N PRO A 111 1.64 15.19 -6.89
CA PRO A 111 3.08 15.44 -6.99
C PRO A 111 3.47 16.92 -6.90
N LYS A 112 2.56 17.83 -7.27
CA LYS A 112 2.76 19.29 -7.12
C LYS A 112 2.58 19.76 -5.67
N LEU A 113 1.56 19.26 -4.97
CA LEU A 113 1.26 19.64 -3.57
C LEU A 113 2.19 18.94 -2.57
N ALA A 114 2.66 17.74 -2.89
CA ALA A 114 3.58 16.99 -2.04
C ALA A 114 4.89 17.76 -1.74
N ARG A 115 5.27 18.71 -2.61
CA ARG A 115 6.45 19.57 -2.45
C ARG A 115 6.19 20.82 -1.62
N ASP A 116 4.93 21.16 -1.36
CA ASP A 116 4.53 22.32 -0.58
C ASP A 116 4.17 21.88 0.85
N ALA A 117 5.04 22.22 1.81
CA ALA A 117 4.82 21.91 3.21
C ALA A 117 3.56 22.58 3.79
N ARG A 118 3.05 23.65 3.17
CA ARG A 118 1.88 24.39 3.65
C ARG A 118 0.55 23.74 3.23
N THR A 119 0.57 22.87 2.23
CA THR A 119 -0.63 22.29 1.62
C THR A 119 -0.52 20.77 1.44
N LYS A 120 -0.03 20.06 2.47
CA LYS A 120 0.01 18.59 2.45
C LYS A 120 -1.39 18.01 2.65
N PRO A 121 -2.00 17.39 1.63
CA PRO A 121 -3.29 16.73 1.80
C PRO A 121 -3.14 15.57 2.77
N ARG A 122 -4.19 15.26 3.53
CA ARG A 122 -4.25 13.97 4.22
C ARG A 122 -4.24 12.86 3.18
N ALA A 123 -3.50 11.80 3.45
CA ALA A 123 -3.34 10.70 2.52
C ALA A 123 -3.54 9.39 3.28
N PRO A 124 -4.07 8.36 2.60
CA PRO A 124 -3.97 7.01 3.11
C PRO A 124 -2.53 6.51 3.00
N ASP A 125 -2.22 5.42 3.69
CA ASP A 125 -0.87 4.84 3.70
C ASP A 125 -0.54 4.10 2.41
N PHE A 126 -1.53 3.52 1.73
CA PHE A 126 -1.26 2.73 0.53
C PHE A 126 -2.24 3.02 -0.60
N ILE A 127 -1.68 3.00 -1.82
CA ILE A 127 -2.43 2.73 -3.05
C ILE A 127 -1.83 1.47 -3.65
N THR A 128 -2.68 0.52 -3.99
CA THR A 128 -2.28 -0.72 -4.66
C THR A 128 -3.09 -0.96 -5.92
N VAL A 129 -2.52 -1.74 -6.83
CA VAL A 129 -3.20 -2.26 -8.01
C VAL A 129 -3.47 -3.75 -7.78
N SER A 130 -4.72 -4.17 -7.83
CA SER A 130 -5.12 -5.57 -7.68
C SER A 130 -4.79 -6.41 -8.92
N ALA A 131 -4.93 -7.73 -8.80
CA ALA A 131 -4.77 -8.66 -9.91
C ALA A 131 -5.73 -8.36 -11.09
N GLN A 132 -6.87 -7.74 -10.81
CA GLN A 132 -7.86 -7.31 -11.81
C GLN A 132 -7.56 -5.92 -12.40
N ASN A 133 -6.37 -5.37 -12.14
CA ASN A 133 -5.92 -4.07 -12.62
C ASN A 133 -6.80 -2.90 -12.15
N LYS A 134 -7.29 -3.00 -10.91
CA LYS A 134 -8.09 -1.97 -10.22
C LYS A 134 -7.32 -1.37 -9.05
N LEU A 135 -7.65 -0.12 -8.71
CA LEU A 135 -7.06 0.60 -7.60
C LEU A 135 -7.74 0.22 -6.29
N ILE A 136 -6.94 0.05 -5.25
CA ILE A 136 -7.39 -0.09 -3.87
C ILE A 136 -6.63 0.93 -3.02
N LEU A 137 -7.36 1.69 -2.20
CA LEU A 137 -6.78 2.61 -1.23
C LEU A 137 -6.88 1.97 0.16
N SER A 138 -5.79 1.96 0.91
CA SER A 138 -5.74 1.33 2.23
C SER A 138 -5.12 2.27 3.26
N GLU A 139 -5.84 2.49 4.35
CA GLU A 139 -5.34 3.13 5.57
C GLU A 139 -4.97 2.04 6.58
N VAL A 140 -3.91 2.25 7.35
CA VAL A 140 -3.39 1.28 8.31
C VAL A 140 -3.46 1.85 9.72
N LYS A 141 -4.08 1.13 10.65
CA LYS A 141 -4.14 1.54 12.06
C LYS A 141 -3.82 0.37 12.99
N GLY A 142 -2.82 0.57 13.84
CA GLY A 142 -2.45 -0.35 14.93
C GLY A 142 -2.85 0.18 16.30
N GLY A 143 -2.82 -0.71 17.29
CA GLY A 143 -3.01 -0.37 18.69
C GLY A 143 -4.46 -0.14 19.14
N VAL A 144 -4.57 0.61 20.25
CA VAL A 144 -5.84 0.96 20.90
C VAL A 144 -6.19 2.43 20.62
N ASN A 145 -7.47 2.77 20.65
CA ASN A 145 -8.01 4.11 20.37
C ASN A 145 -7.93 4.56 18.91
N ILE A 146 -8.19 3.64 17.98
CA ILE A 146 -8.24 3.96 16.54
C ILE A 146 -9.39 4.95 16.27
N ASP A 147 -9.09 6.08 15.62
CA ASP A 147 -10.09 7.08 15.25
C ASP A 147 -10.71 6.78 13.87
N GLY A 148 -11.96 6.33 13.89
CA GLY A 148 -12.70 6.07 12.65
C GLY A 148 -12.95 7.31 11.78
N LYS A 149 -13.02 8.51 12.36
CA LYS A 149 -13.18 9.76 11.58
C LYS A 149 -11.92 10.07 10.81
N GLU A 150 -10.77 9.90 11.44
CA GLU A 150 -9.47 10.10 10.80
C GLU A 150 -9.30 9.17 9.59
N VAL A 151 -9.62 7.88 9.77
CA VAL A 151 -9.62 6.88 8.68
C VAL A 151 -10.50 7.33 7.51
N ILE A 152 -11.74 7.76 7.79
CA ILE A 152 -12.65 8.27 6.76
C ILE A 152 -12.05 9.48 6.05
N GLU A 153 -11.42 10.40 6.78
CA GLU A 153 -10.81 11.61 6.21
C GLU A 153 -9.62 11.32 5.30
N GLN A 154 -8.71 10.46 5.73
CA GLN A 154 -7.54 10.05 4.94
C GLN A 154 -7.97 9.34 3.65
N LEU A 155 -8.86 8.35 3.76
CA LEU A 155 -9.37 7.62 2.58
C LEU A 155 -10.20 8.51 1.66
N SER A 156 -11.04 9.40 2.20
CA SER A 156 -11.82 10.34 1.37
C SER A 156 -10.92 11.32 0.62
N SER A 157 -9.88 11.82 1.30
CA SER A 157 -8.88 12.68 0.67
C SER A 157 -8.12 11.92 -0.43
N GLY A 158 -7.67 10.68 -0.17
CA GLY A 158 -7.06 9.85 -1.21
C GLY A 158 -7.98 9.64 -2.41
N MET A 159 -9.26 9.35 -2.18
CA MET A 159 -10.26 9.17 -3.24
C MET A 159 -10.50 10.44 -4.05
N GLU A 160 -10.45 11.60 -3.40
CA GLU A 160 -10.48 12.91 -4.05
C GLU A 160 -9.25 13.13 -4.96
N GLY A 161 -8.05 12.72 -4.52
CA GLY A 161 -6.86 12.74 -5.35
C GLY A 161 -6.97 11.83 -6.57
N VAL A 162 -7.55 10.64 -6.41
CA VAL A 162 -7.87 9.74 -7.52
C VAL A 162 -8.87 10.38 -8.49
N ARG A 163 -9.89 11.10 -7.96
CA ARG A 163 -10.86 11.83 -8.78
C ARG A 163 -10.21 12.94 -9.61
N GLN A 164 -9.30 13.70 -9.03
CA GLN A 164 -8.55 14.75 -9.74
C GLN A 164 -7.69 14.19 -10.88
N ASN A 165 -7.29 12.92 -10.79
CA ASN A 165 -6.58 12.21 -11.85
C ASN A 165 -7.51 11.49 -12.85
N GLY A 166 -8.84 11.58 -12.68
CA GLY A 166 -9.84 10.98 -13.57
C GLY A 166 -10.00 9.46 -13.42
N LEU A 167 -9.62 8.90 -12.27
CA LEU A 167 -9.49 7.44 -12.07
C LEU A 167 -10.54 6.85 -11.11
N VAL A 168 -11.63 7.55 -10.81
CA VAL A 168 -12.66 7.08 -9.85
C VAL A 168 -13.22 5.71 -10.23
N GLY A 169 -13.50 5.47 -11.52
CA GLY A 169 -14.04 4.20 -12.01
C GLY A 169 -13.04 3.02 -12.00
N ASP A 170 -11.78 3.31 -11.67
CA ASP A 170 -10.76 2.28 -11.50
C ASP A 170 -10.64 1.82 -10.04
N VAL A 171 -11.25 2.53 -9.09
CA VAL A 171 -11.22 2.11 -7.68
C VAL A 171 -12.28 1.05 -7.45
N GLU A 172 -11.86 -0.12 -7.01
CA GLU A 172 -12.77 -1.22 -6.67
C GLU A 172 -13.10 -1.26 -5.17
N GLU A 173 -12.16 -0.88 -4.31
CA GLU A 173 -12.31 -1.03 -2.87
C GLU A 173 -11.50 0.02 -2.10
N VAL A 174 -11.99 0.39 -0.92
CA VAL A 174 -11.23 1.14 0.09
C VAL A 174 -11.23 0.39 1.41
N GLN A 175 -10.08 0.38 2.07
CA GLN A 175 -9.80 -0.53 3.17
C GLN A 175 -9.22 0.22 4.39
N LEU A 176 -9.61 -0.26 5.57
CA LEU A 176 -8.87 -0.10 6.81
C LEU A 176 -8.18 -1.44 7.12
N LEU A 177 -6.85 -1.46 7.04
CA LEU A 177 -6.04 -2.56 7.55
C LEU A 177 -5.78 -2.30 9.03
N MET A 178 -6.33 -3.16 9.86
CA MET A 178 -6.39 -2.96 11.31
C MET A 178 -5.60 -4.06 12.01
N GLU A 179 -4.82 -3.71 13.03
CA GLU A 179 -4.10 -4.72 13.80
C GLU A 179 -5.09 -5.67 14.50
N ARG A 180 -4.76 -6.96 14.52
CA ARG A 180 -5.55 -7.93 15.28
C ARG A 180 -5.60 -7.53 16.76
N GLY A 181 -6.81 -7.47 17.30
CA GLY A 181 -7.04 -6.97 18.66
C GLY A 181 -7.09 -5.44 18.78
N GLY A 182 -6.81 -4.71 17.71
CA GLY A 182 -6.96 -3.26 17.68
C GLY A 182 -8.41 -2.85 17.97
N LYS A 183 -8.56 -1.71 18.65
CA LYS A 183 -9.86 -1.19 19.12
C LYS A 183 -10.05 0.26 18.72
N PHE A 184 -11.27 0.58 18.28
CA PHE A 184 -11.66 1.97 18.06
C PHE A 184 -11.74 2.73 19.38
N GLY A 185 -11.41 4.02 19.32
CA GLY A 185 -11.68 4.94 20.41
C GLY A 185 -13.16 5.32 20.45
N GLY A 186 -13.74 5.38 21.64
CA GLY A 186 -15.15 5.75 21.83
C GLY A 186 -16.14 4.71 21.31
N THR A 187 -17.39 5.13 21.10
CA THR A 187 -18.51 4.23 20.77
C THR A 187 -19.08 4.44 19.36
N GLN A 188 -18.66 5.49 18.65
CA GLN A 188 -19.25 5.85 17.35
C GLN A 188 -18.90 4.85 16.24
N PHE A 189 -17.69 4.29 16.26
CA PHE A 189 -17.22 3.42 15.19
C PHE A 189 -16.85 2.05 15.72
N ILE A 190 -17.24 1.01 14.98
CA ILE A 190 -16.86 -0.38 15.22
C ILE A 190 -16.53 -1.07 13.90
N ALA A 191 -15.79 -2.17 13.97
CA ALA A 191 -15.70 -3.11 12.86
C ALA A 191 -16.86 -4.10 13.00
N GLN A 192 -17.75 -4.13 12.01
CA GLN A 192 -18.90 -5.03 11.98
C GLN A 192 -19.07 -5.59 10.57
N ASP A 193 -19.27 -6.91 10.47
CA ASP A 193 -19.50 -7.63 9.19
C ASP A 193 -18.42 -7.38 8.14
N GLY A 194 -17.17 -7.16 8.58
CA GLY A 194 -16.04 -6.86 7.70
C GLY A 194 -15.97 -5.42 7.18
N TYR A 195 -16.74 -4.50 7.76
CA TYR A 195 -16.75 -3.08 7.39
C TYR A 195 -16.65 -2.15 8.60
N LEU A 196 -16.26 -0.90 8.35
CA LEU A 196 -16.36 0.18 9.33
C LEU A 196 -17.83 0.57 9.45
N PHE A 197 -18.39 0.50 10.66
CA PHE A 197 -19.79 0.77 10.95
C PHE A 197 -19.91 1.98 11.86
N ASP A 198 -20.76 2.94 11.47
CA ASP A 198 -21.12 4.12 12.27
C ASP A 198 -22.35 3.76 13.12
N THR A 199 -22.12 3.46 14.40
CA THR A 199 -23.15 2.97 15.34
C THR A 199 -24.23 4.01 15.59
N GLN A 200 -23.87 5.29 15.56
CA GLN A 200 -24.81 6.40 15.76
C GLN A 200 -25.76 6.55 14.57
N LYS A 201 -25.32 6.17 13.37
CA LYS A 201 -26.13 6.21 12.14
C LYS A 201 -26.76 4.88 11.78
N GLY A 202 -26.41 3.79 12.48
CA GLY A 202 -26.91 2.45 12.21
C GLY A 202 -26.57 1.93 10.81
N LYS A 203 -25.44 2.36 10.22
CA LYS A 203 -25.04 1.94 8.87
C LYS A 203 -23.53 1.90 8.69
N ARG A 204 -23.09 1.24 7.60
CA ARG A 204 -21.69 1.26 7.17
C ARG A 204 -21.23 2.70 6.92
N ALA A 205 -20.07 3.04 7.45
CA ALA A 205 -19.41 4.30 7.16
C ALA A 205 -18.93 4.30 5.70
N THR A 206 -19.17 5.41 5.01
CA THR A 206 -18.75 5.63 3.62
C THR A 206 -17.82 6.83 3.54
N LEU A 207 -17.04 6.89 2.46
CA LEU A 207 -16.21 8.07 2.19
C LEU A 207 -17.07 9.32 1.95
N LYS A 208 -16.52 10.50 2.28
CA LYS A 208 -17.16 11.79 2.02
C LYS A 208 -17.22 12.01 0.51
N GLY A 209 -18.43 12.17 -0.03
CA GLY A 209 -18.64 12.39 -1.47
C GLY A 209 -18.55 11.12 -2.33
N PHE A 210 -18.32 9.94 -1.74
CA PHE A 210 -18.32 8.67 -2.46
C PHE A 210 -19.16 7.64 -1.69
N ASN A 211 -20.12 6.99 -2.35
CA ASN A 211 -20.96 5.95 -1.75
C ASN A 211 -20.20 4.61 -1.64
N MET A 212 -18.95 4.65 -1.15
CA MET A 212 -18.08 3.49 -1.04
C MET A 212 -17.88 3.14 0.44
N PRO A 213 -18.36 1.97 0.91
CA PRO A 213 -18.16 1.55 2.30
C PRO A 213 -16.70 1.13 2.53
N ILE A 214 -16.20 1.38 3.74
CA ILE A 214 -14.81 1.05 4.09
C ILE A 214 -14.76 -0.38 4.63
N LYS A 215 -14.05 -1.26 3.92
CA LYS A 215 -13.83 -2.64 4.37
C LYS A 215 -12.77 -2.67 5.46
N VAL A 216 -13.00 -3.46 6.50
CA VAL A 216 -12.04 -3.65 7.59
C VAL A 216 -11.41 -5.03 7.45
N ILE A 217 -10.10 -5.07 7.33
CA ILE A 217 -9.31 -6.30 7.30
C ILE A 217 -8.44 -6.30 8.54
N ARG A 218 -8.56 -7.35 9.36
CA ARG A 218 -7.73 -7.52 10.55
C ARG A 218 -6.55 -8.43 10.23
N LEU A 219 -5.33 -7.96 10.50
CA LEU A 219 -4.08 -8.69 10.24
C LEU A 219 -3.57 -9.28 11.55
#